data_AF-X0XIY2-F1
#
_entry.id   AF-X0XIY2-F1
#
_cell.length_a   1.000
_cell.length_b   1.000
_cell.length_c   1.000
_cell.angle_alpha   90.00
_cell.angle_beta   90.00
_cell.angle_gamma   90.00
#
_symmetry.space_group_name_H-M   'P 1'
#
loop_
_entity.id
_entity.type
_entity.pdbx_description
1 polymer ?
#
loop_
_entity_poly.entity_id
_entity_poly.type
_entity_poly.pdbx_seq_one_letter_code
_entity_poly.pdbx_strand_id
1 'polypeptide(L)'
;MTTKLLIIGGVAGGATAAARARRLDEHAEIILFERGEHISFANCGLPYYIGEVIREREDLFVTTPEAFRDRYDIDIRIFSEVVAIDTKNKHVEAKNLKTGERYKETYDKI
;
A
#
# COMPACT_ATOMS: atom_id res chain seq x y z
N MET A 1 10.17 -21.93 1.17
CA MET A 1 10.74 -20.60 0.85
C MET A 1 9.65 -19.59 1.07
N THR A 2 9.95 -18.52 1.79
CA THR A 2 9.00 -17.43 2.03
C THR A 2 8.85 -16.61 0.74
N THR A 3 7.63 -16.43 0.26
CA THR A 3 7.36 -15.62 -0.95
C THR A 3 7.47 -14.14 -0.62
N LYS A 4 8.24 -13.37 -1.39
CA LYS A 4 8.24 -11.90 -1.32
C LYS A 4 7.26 -11.28 -2.32
N LEU A 5 6.18 -10.70 -1.82
CA LEU A 5 5.14 -10.03 -2.59
C LEU A 5 5.25 -8.51 -2.45
N LEU A 6 5.44 -7.81 -3.57
CA LEU A 6 5.30 -6.37 -3.62
C LEU A 6 3.90 -6.00 -4.14
N ILE A 7 3.32 -4.95 -3.59
CA ILE A 7 2.03 -4.40 -4.03
C ILE A 7 2.23 -2.92 -4.29
N ILE A 8 1.88 -2.47 -5.51
CA ILE A 8 1.99 -1.07 -5.91
C ILE A 8 0.59 -0.42 -5.85
N GLY A 9 0.42 0.53 -4.93
CA GLY A 9 -0.83 1.22 -4.65
C GLY A 9 -1.58 0.61 -3.46
N GLY A 10 -2.02 1.45 -2.53
CA GLY A 10 -2.57 1.06 -1.22
C GLY A 10 -4.05 1.31 -1.01
N VAL A 11 -4.81 1.65 -2.06
CA VAL A 11 -6.22 2.00 -1.91
C VAL A 11 -7.10 0.74 -1.95
N ALA A 12 -8.05 0.61 -2.88
CA ALA A 12 -9.01 -0.49 -2.82
C ALA A 12 -8.37 -1.84 -3.17
N GLY A 13 -7.81 -1.97 -4.38
CA GLY A 13 -7.30 -3.25 -4.87
C GLY A 13 -6.08 -3.72 -4.08
N GLY A 14 -5.09 -2.85 -3.88
CA GLY A 14 -3.84 -3.21 -3.21
C GLY A 14 -4.01 -3.58 -1.74
N ALA A 15 -4.76 -2.80 -0.94
CA ALA A 15 -5.03 -3.16 0.45
C ALA A 15 -5.82 -4.48 0.55
N THR A 16 -6.80 -4.69 -0.34
CA THR A 16 -7.56 -5.95 -0.38
C THR A 16 -6.66 -7.15 -0.70
N ALA A 17 -5.79 -7.02 -1.71
CA ALA A 17 -4.83 -8.04 -2.08
C ALA A 17 -3.85 -8.34 -0.93
N ALA A 18 -3.32 -7.31 -0.28
CA ALA A 18 -2.36 -7.45 0.82
C ALA A 18 -2.96 -8.20 2.01
N ALA A 19 -4.15 -7.77 2.46
CA ALA A 19 -4.86 -8.43 3.55
C ALA A 19 -5.27 -9.87 3.19
N ARG A 20 -5.57 -10.17 1.92
CA ARG A 20 -5.88 -11.54 1.50
C ARG A 20 -4.62 -12.39 1.43
N ALA A 21 -3.52 -11.86 0.90
CA ALA A 21 -2.24 -12.56 0.82
C ALA A 21 -1.76 -13.00 2.20
N ARG A 22 -1.77 -12.12 3.21
CA ARG A 22 -1.41 -12.50 4.59
C ARG A 22 -2.26 -13.66 5.12
N ARG A 23 -3.58 -13.67 4.84
CA ARG A 23 -4.47 -14.76 5.29
C ARG A 23 -4.22 -16.08 4.59
N LEU A 24 -3.61 -16.06 3.40
CA LEU A 24 -3.28 -17.25 2.63
C LEU A 24 -1.90 -17.79 2.98
N ASP A 25 -0.98 -16.91 3.37
CA ASP A 25 0.38 -17.25 3.76
C ASP A 25 0.84 -16.32 4.91
N GLU A 26 0.91 -16.89 6.12
CA GLU A 26 1.34 -16.18 7.32
C GLU A 26 2.85 -15.90 7.34
N HIS A 27 3.62 -16.56 6.47
CA HIS A 27 5.07 -16.39 6.41
C HIS A 27 5.49 -15.43 5.30
N ALA A 28 4.65 -15.17 4.30
CA ALA A 28 4.95 -14.27 3.18
C ALA A 28 5.51 -12.91 3.66
N GLU A 29 6.54 -12.42 2.97
CA GLU A 29 7.02 -11.04 3.12
C GLU A 29 6.19 -10.16 2.19
N ILE A 30 5.38 -9.27 2.75
CA ILE A 30 4.46 -8.43 1.98
C ILE A 30 4.85 -6.98 2.18
N ILE A 31 5.21 -6.30 1.08
CA ILE A 31 5.51 -4.86 1.08
C ILE A 31 4.49 -4.16 0.20
N LEU A 32 3.84 -3.14 0.74
CA LEU A 32 2.88 -2.29 0.04
C LEU A 32 3.45 -0.88 -0.10
N PHE A 33 3.57 -0.41 -1.34
CA PHE A 33 3.97 0.95 -1.66
C PHE A 33 2.74 1.81 -1.90
N GLU A 34 2.68 2.97 -1.27
CA GLU A 34 1.68 4.00 -1.55
C GLU A 34 2.39 5.34 -1.74
N ARG A 35 2.04 6.03 -2.84
CA ARG A 35 2.61 7.33 -3.17
C ARG A 35 2.11 8.41 -2.22
N GLY A 36 0.85 8.32 -1.82
CA GLY A 36 0.21 9.25 -0.88
C GLY A 36 0.51 8.94 0.58
N GLU A 37 -0.15 9.69 1.46
CA GLU A 37 -0.11 9.52 2.91
C GLU A 37 -1.06 8.43 3.42
N HIS A 38 -2.17 8.23 2.70
CA HIS A 38 -3.29 7.42 3.17
C HIS A 38 -3.43 6.15 2.33
N ILE A 39 -3.76 5.05 3.02
CA ILE A 39 -4.17 3.79 2.42
C ILE A 39 -5.67 3.57 2.66
N SER A 40 -6.29 2.70 1.86
CA SER A 40 -7.64 2.19 2.10
C SER A 40 -8.66 3.28 2.52
N PHE A 41 -8.81 4.33 1.71
CA PHE A 41 -9.80 5.39 1.92
C PHE A 41 -10.90 5.35 0.85
N ALA A 42 -12.07 5.85 1.21
CA ALA A 42 -13.28 5.81 0.40
C ALA A 42 -13.28 6.91 -0.67
N ASN A 43 -12.59 6.68 -1.79
CA ASN A 43 -12.64 7.56 -2.96
C ASN A 43 -14.08 7.89 -3.39
N CYS A 44 -14.95 6.88 -3.39
CA CYS A 44 -16.38 7.04 -3.73
C CYS A 44 -17.14 7.91 -2.71
N GLY A 45 -16.60 8.09 -1.50
CA GLY A 45 -17.15 8.93 -0.43
C GLY A 45 -16.87 10.42 -0.62
N LEU A 46 -15.84 10.79 -1.39
CA LEU A 46 -15.41 12.19 -1.54
C LEU A 46 -16.52 13.14 -2.04
N PRO A 47 -17.36 12.78 -3.03
CA PRO A 47 -18.45 13.65 -3.46
C PRO A 47 -19.48 13.90 -2.34
N TYR A 48 -19.70 12.92 -1.47
CA TYR A 48 -20.64 13.05 -0.34
C TYR A 48 -20.07 13.90 0.79
N TYR A 49 -18.75 13.93 0.95
CA TYR A 49 -18.09 14.87 1.85
C TYR A 49 -18.18 16.31 1.34
N ILE A 50 -17.90 16.54 0.06
CA ILE A 50 -18.05 17.86 -0.57
C ILE A 50 -19.51 18.33 -0.52
N GLY A 51 -20.46 17.41 -0.69
CA GLY A 51 -21.89 17.68 -0.57
C GLY A 51 -22.43 17.74 0.87
N GLU A 52 -21.57 17.74 1.88
CA GLU A 52 -21.90 17.84 3.32
C GLU A 52 -22.81 16.71 3.86
N VAL A 53 -22.96 15.61 3.12
CA VAL A 53 -23.66 14.40 3.56
C VAL A 53 -22.78 13.60 4.53
N ILE A 54 -21.49 13.47 4.19
CA ILE A 54 -20.44 13.05 5.12
C ILE A 54 -19.89 14.34 5.73
N ARG A 55 -19.95 14.46 7.06
CA ARG A 55 -19.57 15.71 7.74
C ARG A 55 -18.12 15.72 8.18
N GLU A 56 -17.63 14.60 8.68
CA GLU A 56 -16.27 14.46 9.16
C GLU A 56 -15.41 13.80 8.07
N ARG A 57 -14.23 14.37 7.80
CA ARG A 57 -13.31 13.82 6.78
C ARG A 57 -12.82 12.44 7.20
N GLU A 58 -12.70 12.23 8.50
CA GLU A 58 -12.24 11.03 9.17
C GLU A 58 -13.08 9.81 8.78
N ASP A 59 -14.38 10.00 8.50
CA ASP A 59 -15.32 8.96 8.08
C ASP A 59 -15.01 8.38 6.68
N LEU A 60 -14.14 9.04 5.90
CA LEU A 60 -13.66 8.55 4.62
C LEU A 60 -12.52 7.54 4.76
N PHE A 61 -11.85 7.48 5.92
CA PHE A 61 -10.70 6.60 6.13
C PHE A 61 -11.15 5.28 6.78
N VAL A 62 -10.92 4.16 6.09
CA VAL A 62 -11.30 2.84 6.62
C VAL A 62 -10.29 2.33 7.64
N THR A 63 -9.01 2.69 7.49
CA THR A 63 -7.93 2.26 8.37
C THR A 63 -6.71 3.18 8.23
N THR A 64 -5.76 3.09 9.17
CA THR A 64 -4.46 3.79 9.08
C THR A 64 -3.36 2.81 8.66
N PRO A 65 -2.23 3.29 8.12
CA PRO A 65 -1.06 2.45 7.85
C PRO A 65 -0.61 1.64 9.06
N GLU A 66 -0.58 2.24 10.24
CA GLU A 66 -0.14 1.61 11.50
C GLU A 66 -1.11 0.49 11.89
N ALA A 67 -2.41 0.79 11.94
CA ALA A 67 -3.42 -0.21 12.29
C ALA A 67 -3.46 -1.38 11.30
N PHE A 68 -3.22 -1.11 10.01
CA PHE A 68 -3.18 -2.15 8.99
C PHE A 68 -1.92 -3.01 9.09
N ARG A 69 -0.76 -2.38 9.37
CA ARG A 69 0.51 -3.08 9.64
C ARG A 69 0.36 -3.98 10.86
N ASP A 70 -0.14 -3.47 11.98
CA ASP A 70 -0.29 -4.25 13.22
C ASP A 70 -1.26 -5.41 13.06
N ARG A 71 -2.32 -5.22 12.27
CA ARG A 71 -3.35 -6.25 12.06
C ARG A 71 -2.92 -7.37 11.12
N TYR A 72 -2.13 -7.07 10.09
CA TYR A 72 -1.82 -8.00 9.01
C TYR A 72 -0.32 -8.28 8.84
N ASP A 73 0.54 -7.71 9.68
CA ASP A 73 2.00 -7.86 9.57
C ASP A 73 2.50 -7.55 8.14
N ILE A 74 2.18 -6.34 7.65
CA ILE A 74 2.53 -5.88 6.30
C ILE A 74 3.45 -4.67 6.40
N ASP A 75 4.53 -4.66 5.63
CA ASP A 75 5.38 -3.47 5.52
C ASP A 75 4.73 -2.44 4.59
N ILE A 76 4.15 -1.39 5.17
CA ILE A 76 3.50 -0.31 4.43
C ILE A 76 4.44 0.89 4.32
N ARG A 77 4.77 1.24 3.08
CA ARG A 77 5.64 2.36 2.75
C ARG A 77 4.83 3.45 2.06
N ILE A 78 4.28 4.36 2.87
CA ILE A 78 3.64 5.58 2.39
C ILE A 78 4.67 6.59 1.90
N PHE A 79 4.24 7.61 1.14
CA PHE A 79 5.14 8.54 0.45
C PHE A 79 6.23 7.84 -0.37
N SER A 80 5.95 6.65 -0.89
CA SER A 80 6.90 5.86 -1.68
C SER A 80 6.32 5.59 -3.05
N GLU A 81 6.94 6.18 -4.06
CA GLU A 81 6.54 6.04 -5.46
C GLU A 81 7.42 5.00 -6.15
N VAL A 82 6.83 3.92 -6.65
CA VAL A 82 7.55 3.02 -7.56
C VAL A 82 7.65 3.68 -8.93
N VAL A 83 8.87 3.94 -9.38
CA VAL A 83 9.18 4.72 -10.60
C VAL A 83 9.62 3.85 -11.77
N ALA A 84 10.05 2.61 -11.51
CA ALA A 84 10.42 1.65 -12.55
C ALA A 84 10.25 0.20 -12.07
N ILE A 85 10.01 -0.72 -13.00
CA ILE A 85 9.92 -2.17 -12.76
C ILE A 85 10.84 -2.87 -13.76
N ASP A 86 11.82 -3.62 -13.26
CA ASP A 86 12.69 -4.49 -14.05
C ASP A 86 12.20 -5.94 -13.91
N THR A 87 11.43 -6.39 -14.89
CA THR A 87 10.83 -7.74 -14.89
C THR A 87 11.84 -8.84 -15.18
N LYS A 88 12.96 -8.52 -15.83
CA LYS A 88 14.01 -9.49 -16.14
C LYS A 88 14.83 -9.81 -14.90
N ASN A 89 15.18 -8.79 -14.13
CA ASN A 89 15.96 -8.92 -12.89
C ASN A 89 15.10 -8.97 -11.63
N LYS A 90 13.76 -8.95 -11.77
CA LYS A 90 12.75 -9.05 -10.70
C LYS A 90 12.97 -8.06 -9.54
N HIS A 91 13.11 -6.77 -9.87
CA HIS A 91 13.13 -5.71 -8.87
C HIS A 91 12.37 -4.47 -9.33
N VAL A 92 11.97 -3.63 -8.38
CA VAL A 92 11.43 -2.30 -8.61
C VAL A 92 12.41 -1.23 -8.15
N GLU A 93 12.32 -0.03 -8.72
CA GLU A 93 12.94 1.17 -8.16
C GLU A 93 11.86 1.99 -7.47
N ALA A 94 12.04 2.25 -6.17
CA ALA A 94 11.15 3.07 -5.37
C ALA A 94 11.84 4.37 -4.96
N LYS A 95 11.08 5.46 -4.95
CA LYS A 95 11.51 6.78 -4.50
C LYS A 95 10.73 7.17 -3.25
N ASN A 96 11.43 7.41 -2.15
CA ASN A 96 10.84 8.05 -0.98
C ASN A 96 10.64 9.55 -1.31
N LEU A 97 9.40 10.00 -1.32
CA LEU A 97 9.03 11.36 -1.67
C LEU A 97 9.35 12.39 -0.57
N LYS A 98 9.52 11.95 0.67
CA LYS A 98 9.94 12.83 1.78
C LYS A 98 11.44 13.09 1.77
N THR A 99 12.26 12.06 1.50
CA THR A 99 13.73 12.18 1.55
C THR A 99 14.37 12.38 0.18
N GLY A 100 13.67 12.04 -0.90
CA GLY A 100 14.21 12.02 -2.26
C GLY A 100 15.06 10.78 -2.57
N GLU A 101 15.30 9.92 -1.58
CA GLU A 101 16.09 8.69 -1.73
C GLU A 101 15.45 7.73 -2.73
N ARG A 102 16.30 7.11 -3.55
CA ARG A 102 15.93 6.06 -4.48
C ARG A 102 16.62 4.77 -4.08
N TYR A 103 15.87 3.68 -4.08
CA TYR A 103 16.40 2.37 -3.76
C TYR A 103 15.69 1.28 -4.57
N LYS A 104 16.28 0.08 -4.56
CA LYS A 104 15.73 -1.08 -5.25
C LYS A 104 15.13 -2.05 -4.25
N GLU A 105 14.01 -2.65 -4.63
CA GLU A 105 13.37 -3.72 -3.86
C GLU A 105 13.10 -4.92 -4.76
N THR A 106 13.54 -6.11 -4.35
CA THR A 106 13.36 -7.34 -5.13
C THR A 106 11.99 -7.96 -4.89
N TYR A 107 11.54 -8.82 -5.79
CA TYR A 107 10.25 -9.49 -5.63
C TYR A 107 10.22 -10.90 -6.21
N ASP A 108 9.42 -11.76 -5.57
CA ASP A 108 8.98 -13.01 -6.17
C ASP A 108 7.73 -12.82 -7.02
N LYS A 109 6.81 -11.99 -6.50
CA LYS A 109 5.52 -11.62 -7.09
C LYS A 109 5.29 -10.12 -6.96
N ILE A 110 4.60 -9.53 -7.94
CA ILE A 110 4.22 -8.12 -8.01
C ILE A 110 2.82 -7.99 -8.60
#